data_AF-A0AAD9HAR6-F1
#
_entry.id   AF-A0AAD9HAR6-F1
#
_cell.length_a   1.000
_cell.length_b   1.000
_cell.length_c   1.000
_cell.angle_alpha   90.00
_cell.angle_beta   90.00
_cell.angle_gamma   90.00
#
_symmetry.space_group_name_H-M   'P 1'
#
loop_
_entity.id
_entity.type
_entity.pdbx_description
1 polymer ?
#
loop_
_entity_poly.entity_id
_entity_poly.type
_entity_poly.pdbx_seq_one_letter_code
_entity_poly.pdbx_strand_id
1 'polypeptide(L)'
;MEWVSLVYENNGTNGAKTAIASLLRRRKFEEMGMTHVCCRAKLQTSYLFSLESGSPSYIPDNDIDDILDEESEFVEILEKEMTEVMEQEYELMFDEWIRQVKLSLAVLCKEAAEHNKEPRYEVDYKNDSFKSHSAIFRTTNPTKEVKYSIARYALFVEQRWRASEKDQSPQDSWYRTRIRYLLRVLDIMEFSALHIAEEMRDPLQPTFGISYRQFRRSKGVDQQ
;
A
#
# COMPACT_ATOMS: atom_id res chain seq x y z
N MET A 1 -0.23 7.61 2.41
CA MET A 1 0.22 8.70 3.30
C MET A 1 -0.54 9.98 3.01
N GLU A 2 -0.38 10.59 1.82
CA GLU A 2 -1.00 11.88 1.49
C GLU A 2 -2.50 11.97 1.80
N TRP A 3 -3.27 10.93 1.44
CA TRP A 3 -4.70 10.90 1.72
C TRP A 3 -5.03 11.03 3.22
N VAL A 4 -4.31 10.32 4.10
CA VAL A 4 -4.50 10.43 5.56
C VAL A 4 -4.13 11.83 6.05
N SER A 5 -3.06 12.42 5.50
CA SER A 5 -2.66 13.80 5.82
C SER A 5 -3.74 14.82 5.40
N LEU A 6 -4.36 14.63 4.23
CA LEU A 6 -5.46 15.48 3.77
C LEU A 6 -6.70 15.33 4.65
N VAL A 7 -7.02 14.11 5.09
CA VAL A 7 -8.13 13.90 6.04
C VAL A 7 -7.82 14.58 7.38
N TYR A 8 -6.59 14.49 7.87
CA TYR A 8 -6.17 15.17 9.11
C TYR A 8 -6.34 16.69 9.00
N GLU A 9 -5.98 17.28 7.86
CA GLU A 9 -6.11 18.73 7.65
C GLU A 9 -7.55 19.20 7.54
N ASN A 10 -8.41 18.44 6.87
CA ASN A 10 -9.79 18.86 6.60
C ASN A 10 -10.77 18.46 7.71
N ASN A 11 -10.57 17.28 8.32
CA ASN A 11 -11.50 16.67 9.26
C ASN A 11 -10.91 16.54 10.68
N GLY A 12 -9.68 17.03 10.89
CA GLY A 12 -8.98 16.97 12.17
C GLY A 12 -8.55 15.56 12.58
N THR A 13 -8.05 15.47 13.81
CA THR A 13 -7.50 14.24 14.39
C THR A 13 -8.51 13.09 14.37
N ASN A 14 -9.76 13.33 14.79
CA ASN A 14 -10.77 12.27 14.83
C ASN A 14 -11.08 11.70 13.44
N GLY A 15 -11.22 12.57 12.43
CA GLY A 15 -11.43 12.11 11.05
C GLY A 15 -10.26 11.26 10.54
N ALA A 16 -9.03 11.66 10.86
CA ALA A 16 -7.84 10.91 10.48
C ALA A 16 -7.71 9.58 11.22
N LYS A 17 -8.06 9.53 12.52
CA LYS A 17 -8.13 8.28 13.30
C LYS A 17 -9.15 7.31 12.69
N THR A 18 -10.35 7.78 12.34
CA THR A 18 -11.36 6.96 11.65
C THR A 18 -10.86 6.45 10.30
N ALA A 19 -10.16 7.29 9.53
CA ALA A 19 -9.58 6.90 8.26
C ALA A 19 -8.51 5.80 8.43
N ILE A 20 -7.62 5.94 9.42
CA ILE A 20 -6.62 4.92 9.75
C ILE A 20 -7.27 3.63 10.26
N ALA A 21 -8.23 3.72 11.18
CA ALA A 21 -8.98 2.56 11.68
C ALA A 21 -9.66 1.80 10.54
N SER A 22 -10.18 2.50 9.52
CA SER A 22 -10.76 1.84 8.34
C SER A 22 -9.72 1.05 7.53
N LEU A 23 -8.50 1.56 7.43
CA LEU A 23 -7.38 0.87 6.75
C LEU A 23 -6.91 -0.34 7.57
N LEU A 24 -6.81 -0.21 8.89
CA LEU A 24 -6.47 -1.30 9.81
C LEU A 24 -7.55 -2.39 9.81
N ARG A 25 -8.83 -1.98 9.86
CA ARG A 25 -9.98 -2.88 9.74
C ARG A 25 -9.89 -3.73 8.48
N ARG A 26 -9.68 -3.10 7.32
CA ARG A 26 -9.51 -3.82 6.05
C ARG A 26 -8.37 -4.84 6.14
N ARG A 27 -7.26 -4.48 6.79
CA ARG A 27 -6.14 -5.40 6.94
C ARG A 27 -6.51 -6.61 7.80
N LYS A 28 -7.24 -6.39 8.89
CA LYS A 28 -7.75 -7.46 9.76
C LYS A 28 -8.68 -8.42 9.04
N PHE A 29 -9.57 -7.90 8.18
CA PHE A 29 -10.37 -8.75 7.28
C PHE A 29 -9.50 -9.66 6.41
N GLU A 30 -8.45 -9.10 5.78
CA GLU A 30 -7.52 -9.88 4.96
C GLU A 30 -6.74 -10.93 5.78
N GLU A 31 -6.30 -10.58 6.99
CA GLU A 31 -5.60 -11.51 7.91
C GLU A 31 -6.47 -12.70 8.32
N MET A 32 -7.76 -12.47 8.55
CA MET A 32 -8.71 -13.49 8.96
C MET A 32 -9.22 -14.33 7.78
N GLY A 33 -8.69 -14.13 6.57
CA GLY A 33 -9.10 -14.89 5.38
C GLY A 33 -10.51 -14.56 4.90
N MET A 34 -11.12 -13.47 5.42
CA MET A 34 -12.45 -13.05 5.03
C MET A 34 -12.39 -12.45 3.63
N THR A 35 -12.89 -13.19 2.64
CA THR A 35 -13.09 -12.64 1.30
C THR A 35 -14.33 -11.77 1.35
N HIS A 36 -14.18 -10.47 1.12
CA HIS A 36 -15.32 -9.58 1.00
C HIS A 36 -16.25 -10.13 -0.10
N VAL A 37 -17.44 -10.61 0.28
CA VAL A 37 -18.53 -10.87 -0.67
C VAL A 37 -19.10 -9.51 -1.08
N CYS A 38 -18.25 -8.60 -1.56
CA CYS A 38 -18.76 -7.44 -2.27
C CYS A 38 -19.29 -7.98 -3.59
N CYS A 39 -20.61 -7.87 -3.78
CA CYS A 39 -21.29 -8.14 -5.03
C CYS A 39 -20.44 -7.63 -6.20
N ARG A 40 -19.69 -8.52 -6.85
CA ARG A 40 -19.31 -8.33 -8.24
C ARG A 40 -20.63 -8.35 -9.00
N ALA A 41 -21.31 -7.21 -9.05
CA ALA A 41 -22.10 -6.87 -10.20
C ALA A 41 -21.17 -7.12 -11.37
N LYS A 42 -21.46 -8.18 -12.12
CA LYS A 42 -20.70 -8.58 -13.29
C LYS A 42 -20.59 -7.35 -14.19
N LEU A 43 -19.48 -6.64 -14.13
CA LEU A 43 -18.99 -5.91 -15.30
C LEU A 43 -18.59 -7.01 -16.28
N GLN A 44 -19.60 -7.51 -16.99
CA GLN A 44 -19.48 -8.32 -18.18
C GLN A 44 -18.77 -7.47 -19.25
N THR A 45 -17.48 -7.26 -19.08
CA THR A 45 -16.58 -6.96 -20.20
C THR A 45 -16.07 -8.27 -20.77
N SER A 46 -16.99 -9.02 -21.36
CA SER A 46 -16.76 -9.92 -22.49
C SER A 46 -18.09 -10.51 -22.92
N TYR A 47 -18.79 -9.77 -23.80
CA TYR A 47 -19.62 -10.40 -24.81
C TYR A 47 -18.75 -11.40 -25.56
N LEU A 48 -18.75 -12.69 -25.18
CA LEU A 48 -18.70 -13.83 -26.12
C LEU A 48 -18.57 -15.23 -25.50
N PHE A 49 -18.41 -15.45 -24.19
CA PHE A 49 -18.36 -16.82 -23.67
C PHE A 49 -19.01 -16.96 -22.30
N SER A 50 -20.19 -17.58 -22.24
CA SER A 50 -20.63 -18.55 -21.22
C SER A 50 -22.06 -18.99 -21.52
N LEU A 51 -22.19 -19.91 -22.46
CA LEU A 51 -23.24 -20.93 -22.42
C LEU A 51 -22.70 -22.07 -21.55
N GLU A 52 -23.56 -22.71 -20.74
CA GLU A 52 -23.26 -23.70 -19.68
C GLU A 52 -22.87 -23.05 -18.33
N SER A 53 -23.43 -23.37 -17.17
CA SER A 53 -24.53 -24.27 -16.76
C SER A 53 -24.68 -24.10 -15.24
N GLY A 54 -25.90 -24.09 -14.72
CA GLY A 54 -26.17 -24.22 -13.28
C GLY A 54 -26.97 -23.06 -12.70
N SER A 55 -28.22 -23.34 -12.32
CA SER A 55 -28.95 -22.57 -11.31
C SER A 55 -28.10 -22.47 -10.04
N PRO A 56 -28.07 -21.32 -9.34
CA PRO A 56 -27.37 -21.24 -8.06
C PRO A 56 -27.98 -22.28 -7.12
N SER A 57 -27.15 -23.21 -6.64
CA SER A 57 -27.54 -24.08 -5.52
C SER A 57 -27.82 -23.19 -4.33
N TYR A 58 -29.05 -23.24 -3.81
CA TYR A 58 -29.38 -22.59 -2.55
C TYR A 58 -28.54 -23.23 -1.44
N ILE A 59 -27.91 -22.40 -0.61
CA ILE A 59 -27.24 -22.83 0.61
C ILE A 59 -28.34 -23.34 1.56
N PRO A 60 -28.20 -24.53 2.17
CA PRO A 60 -29.14 -25.02 3.18
C PRO A 60 -29.30 -24.02 4.33
N ASP A 61 -30.51 -23.85 4.86
CA ASP A 61 -30.78 -22.86 5.92
C ASP A 61 -29.90 -23.09 7.17
N ASN A 62 -29.56 -24.34 7.51
CA ASN A 62 -28.65 -24.65 8.62
C ASN A 62 -27.22 -24.14 8.38
N ASP A 63 -26.74 -24.22 7.13
CA ASP A 63 -25.42 -23.68 6.76
C ASP A 63 -25.45 -22.14 6.77
N ILE A 64 -26.62 -21.52 6.58
CA ILE A 64 -26.80 -20.06 6.70
C ILE A 64 -26.70 -19.62 8.16
N ASP A 65 -27.37 -20.32 9.08
CA ASP A 65 -27.32 -20.01 10.50
C ASP A 65 -25.90 -20.17 11.06
N ASP A 66 -25.20 -21.24 10.70
CA ASP A 66 -23.80 -21.46 11.08
C ASP A 66 -22.88 -20.34 10.54
N ILE A 67 -23.07 -19.91 9.28
CA ILE A 67 -22.32 -18.77 8.70
C ILE A 67 -22.62 -17.47 9.45
N LEU A 68 -23.87 -17.19 9.79
CA LEU A 68 -24.27 -15.96 10.48
C LEU A 68 -23.70 -15.90 11.90
N ASP A 69 -23.65 -17.02 12.60
CA ASP A 69 -23.05 -17.12 13.93
C ASP A 69 -21.53 -16.89 13.87
N GLU A 70 -20.83 -17.53 12.93
CA GLU A 70 -19.39 -17.31 12.68
C GLU A 70 -19.08 -15.85 12.30
N GLU A 71 -19.88 -15.25 11.40
CA GLU A 71 -19.74 -13.85 11.00
C GLU A 71 -20.00 -12.89 12.17
N SER A 72 -20.95 -13.21 13.05
CA SER A 72 -21.29 -12.37 14.21
C SER A 72 -20.17 -12.36 15.25
N GLU A 73 -19.59 -13.52 15.58
CA GLU A 73 -18.42 -13.60 16.47
C GLU A 73 -17.24 -12.80 15.89
N PHE A 74 -17.02 -12.91 14.59
CA PHE A 74 -15.99 -12.14 13.89
C PHE A 74 -16.22 -10.62 13.99
N VAL A 75 -17.45 -10.16 13.77
CA VAL A 75 -17.78 -8.73 13.84
C VAL A 75 -17.54 -8.22 15.25
N GLU A 76 -17.91 -8.99 16.29
CA GLU A 76 -17.68 -8.61 17.68
C GLU A 76 -16.19 -8.43 18.00
N ILE A 77 -15.35 -9.39 17.59
CA ILE A 77 -13.89 -9.30 17.77
C ILE A 77 -13.33 -8.07 17.06
N LEU A 78 -13.72 -7.87 15.80
CA LEU A 78 -13.26 -6.75 14.99
C LEU A 78 -13.70 -5.40 15.56
N GLU A 79 -14.95 -5.27 16.01
CA GLU A 79 -15.46 -4.03 16.60
C GLU A 79 -14.77 -3.71 17.91
N LYS A 80 -14.49 -4.73 18.73
CA LYS A 80 -13.72 -4.57 19.96
C LYS A 80 -12.30 -4.08 19.66
N GLU A 81 -11.56 -4.76 18.77
CA GLU A 81 -10.21 -4.34 18.37
C GLU A 81 -10.20 -2.92 17.79
N MET A 82 -11.18 -2.58 16.95
CA MET A 82 -11.26 -1.23 16.37
C MET A 82 -11.60 -0.16 17.41
N THR A 83 -12.38 -0.49 18.43
CA THR A 83 -12.66 0.41 19.55
C THR A 83 -11.38 0.69 20.34
N GLU A 84 -10.63 -0.36 20.70
CA GLU A 84 -9.34 -0.23 21.38
C GLU A 84 -8.32 0.58 20.55
N VAL A 85 -8.25 0.34 19.25
CA VAL A 85 -7.42 1.12 18.32
C VAL A 85 -7.83 2.59 18.27
N MET A 86 -9.14 2.88 18.28
CA MET A 86 -9.66 4.25 18.24
C MET A 86 -9.42 5.04 19.54
N GLU A 87 -9.09 4.38 20.65
CA GLU A 87 -8.69 5.05 21.90
C GLU A 87 -7.24 5.55 21.85
N GLN A 88 -6.39 4.97 21.01
CA GLN A 88 -4.96 5.31 20.92
C GLN A 88 -4.70 6.72 20.38
N GLU A 89 -3.53 7.29 20.65
CA GLU A 89 -3.14 8.56 20.03
C GLU A 89 -2.97 8.41 18.51
N TYR A 90 -3.30 9.47 17.74
CA TYR A 90 -3.20 9.46 16.28
C TYR A 90 -1.83 9.02 15.77
N GLU A 91 -0.76 9.51 16.42
CA GLU A 91 0.60 9.19 16.01
C GLU A 91 0.95 7.71 16.25
N LEU A 92 0.34 7.05 17.23
CA LEU A 92 0.50 5.60 17.46
C LEU A 92 -0.30 4.80 16.43
N MET A 93 -1.52 5.24 16.13
CA MET A 93 -2.35 4.62 15.08
C MET A 93 -1.68 4.71 13.71
N PHE A 94 -1.07 5.86 13.40
CA PHE A 94 -0.31 6.04 12.17
C PHE A 94 0.84 5.05 12.08
N ASP A 95 1.61 4.87 13.16
CA ASP A 95 2.71 3.92 13.19
C ASP A 95 2.27 2.48 13.00
N GLU A 96 1.21 2.09 13.70
CA GLU A 96 0.65 0.76 13.57
C GLU A 96 0.20 0.49 12.13
N TRP A 97 -0.46 1.46 11.50
CA TRP A 97 -0.82 1.34 10.09
C TRP A 97 0.40 1.17 9.17
N ILE A 98 1.48 1.93 9.37
CA ILE A 98 2.70 1.75 8.58
C ILE A 98 3.38 0.41 8.87
N ARG A 99 3.36 -0.10 10.12
CA ARG A 99 3.82 -1.45 10.44
C ARG A 99 3.01 -2.51 9.71
N GLN A 100 1.70 -2.36 9.62
CA GLN A 100 0.85 -3.27 8.85
C GLN A 100 1.22 -3.25 7.36
N VAL A 101 1.46 -2.07 6.77
CA VAL A 101 1.98 -1.97 5.40
C VAL A 101 3.33 -2.69 5.23
N LYS A 102 4.24 -2.57 6.20
CA LYS A 102 5.53 -3.28 6.20
C LYS A 102 5.35 -4.80 6.24
N LEU A 103 4.43 -5.30 7.07
CA LEU A 103 4.13 -6.73 7.15
C LEU A 103 3.55 -7.25 5.83
N SER A 104 2.60 -6.52 5.22
CA SER A 104 2.07 -6.85 3.89
C SER A 104 3.17 -6.90 2.84
N LEU A 105 4.11 -5.94 2.86
CA LEU A 105 5.24 -5.93 1.95
C LEU A 105 6.13 -7.18 2.13
N ALA A 106 6.36 -7.61 3.36
CA ALA A 106 7.13 -8.82 3.65
C ALA A 106 6.45 -10.08 3.10
N VAL A 107 5.12 -10.19 3.20
CA VAL A 107 4.34 -11.28 2.59
C VAL A 107 4.49 -11.27 1.07
N LEU A 108 4.27 -10.13 0.42
CA LEU A 108 4.44 -9.99 -1.03
C LEU A 108 5.85 -10.34 -1.50
N CYS A 109 6.88 -10.00 -0.72
CA CYS A 109 8.26 -10.37 -1.04
C CYS A 109 8.50 -11.87 -0.94
N LYS A 110 7.88 -12.57 0.02
CA LYS A 110 7.93 -14.04 0.12
C LYS A 110 7.25 -14.69 -1.08
N GLU A 111 6.04 -14.26 -1.41
CA GLU A 111 5.28 -14.75 -2.57
C GLU A 111 6.04 -14.53 -3.88
N ALA A 112 6.64 -13.35 -4.07
CA ALA A 112 7.46 -13.07 -5.24
C ALA A 112 8.70 -13.96 -5.28
N ALA A 113 9.34 -14.26 -4.14
CA ALA A 113 10.49 -15.15 -4.08
C ALA A 113 10.11 -16.61 -4.39
N GLU A 114 8.93 -17.07 -3.98
CA GLU A 114 8.40 -18.40 -4.32
C GLU A 114 8.06 -18.51 -5.80
N HIS A 115 7.36 -17.51 -6.34
CA HIS A 115 6.99 -17.46 -7.75
C HIS A 115 8.20 -17.45 -8.70
N ASN A 116 9.29 -16.79 -8.30
CA ASN A 116 10.54 -16.75 -9.06
C ASN A 116 11.36 -18.06 -9.01
N LYS A 117 11.02 -19.03 -8.14
CA LYS A 117 11.71 -20.32 -8.07
C LYS A 117 11.18 -21.36 -9.05
N GLU A 118 9.93 -21.22 -9.49
CA GLU A 118 9.30 -22.20 -10.37
C GLU A 118 9.38 -21.74 -11.83
N PRO A 119 10.25 -22.35 -12.66
CA PRO A 119 10.18 -22.12 -14.09
C PRO A 119 8.85 -22.64 -14.63
N ARG A 120 8.00 -21.73 -15.12
CA ARG A 120 6.74 -22.08 -15.79
C ARG A 120 7.06 -22.61 -17.19
N TYR A 121 7.14 -23.92 -17.30
CA TYR A 121 7.19 -24.61 -18.59
C TYR A 121 5.77 -24.98 -19.02
N GLU A 122 5.43 -24.67 -20.26
CA GLU A 122 4.28 -25.24 -20.94
C GLU A 122 4.77 -26.30 -21.93
N VAL A 123 4.11 -27.45 -21.98
CA VAL A 123 4.43 -28.49 -22.97
C VAL A 123 3.81 -28.09 -24.30
N ASP A 124 4.64 -27.81 -25.30
CA ASP A 124 4.21 -27.64 -26.68
C ASP A 124 4.04 -29.01 -27.33
N TYR A 125 2.85 -29.60 -27.18
CA TYR A 125 2.50 -30.90 -27.76
C TYR A 125 2.65 -30.96 -29.29
N LYS A 126 2.61 -29.81 -29.99
CA LYS A 126 2.73 -29.78 -31.45
C LYS A 126 4.17 -29.98 -31.92
N ASN A 127 5.13 -29.51 -31.13
CA ASN A 127 6.56 -29.56 -31.45
C ASN A 127 7.35 -30.47 -30.48
N ASP A 128 6.65 -31.22 -29.63
CA ASP A 128 7.21 -32.10 -28.59
C ASP A 128 8.36 -31.43 -27.81
N SER A 129 8.11 -30.20 -27.34
CA SER A 129 9.14 -29.39 -26.67
C SER A 129 8.57 -28.62 -25.49
N PHE A 130 9.43 -28.30 -24.52
CA PHE A 130 9.07 -27.42 -23.42
C PHE A 130 9.24 -25.97 -23.84
N LYS A 131 8.15 -25.20 -23.85
CA LYS A 131 8.21 -23.75 -23.97
C LYS A 131 8.40 -23.15 -22.59
N SER A 132 9.56 -22.55 -22.35
CA SER A 132 9.71 -21.63 -21.24
C SER A 132 8.84 -20.42 -21.53
N HIS A 133 7.76 -20.23 -20.77
CA HIS A 133 7.17 -18.90 -20.69
C HIS A 133 8.21 -18.05 -19.96
N SER A 134 8.95 -17.20 -20.68
CA SER A 134 9.55 -16.05 -20.01
C SER A 134 8.38 -15.29 -19.41
N ALA A 135 8.17 -15.43 -18.10
CA ALA A 135 7.06 -14.80 -17.42
C ALA A 135 7.11 -13.31 -17.77
N ILE A 136 6.20 -12.87 -18.65
CA ILE A 136 6.02 -11.46 -19.00
C ILE A 136 5.64 -10.68 -17.74
N PHE A 137 5.10 -11.37 -16.73
CA PHE A 137 5.05 -10.95 -15.34
C PHE A 137 6.32 -11.40 -14.62
N ARG A 138 7.44 -10.70 -14.84
CA ARG A 138 8.48 -10.64 -13.80
C ARG A 138 7.76 -10.12 -12.57
N THR A 139 7.59 -10.95 -11.55
CA THR A 139 7.15 -10.47 -10.24
C THR A 139 8.14 -9.40 -9.82
N THR A 140 7.68 -8.16 -9.91
CA THR A 140 8.47 -6.98 -9.63
C THR A 140 8.98 -7.10 -8.20
N ASN A 141 10.24 -6.72 -7.95
CA ASN A 141 10.78 -6.66 -6.60
C ASN A 141 9.89 -5.70 -5.78
N PRO A 142 9.02 -6.19 -4.87
CA PRO A 142 7.99 -5.35 -4.27
C PRO A 142 8.62 -4.25 -3.42
N THR A 143 9.75 -4.55 -2.78
CA THR A 143 10.51 -3.57 -2.01
C THR A 143 11.04 -2.45 -2.91
N LYS A 144 11.50 -2.77 -4.12
CA LYS A 144 11.93 -1.74 -5.08
C LYS A 144 10.76 -0.85 -5.50
N GLU A 145 9.58 -1.41 -5.75
CA GLU A 145 8.39 -0.63 -6.12
C GLU A 145 7.92 0.31 -5.00
N VAL A 146 7.94 -0.16 -3.75
CA VAL A 146 7.58 0.69 -2.60
C VAL A 146 8.61 1.81 -2.42
N LYS A 147 9.91 1.51 -2.49
CA LYS A 147 10.97 2.54 -2.44
C LYS A 147 10.81 3.57 -3.55
N TYR A 148 10.53 3.12 -4.78
CA TYR A 148 10.26 3.99 -5.92
C TYR A 148 9.04 4.88 -5.70
N SER A 149 7.95 4.33 -5.16
CA SER A 149 6.73 5.09 -4.84
C SER A 149 6.98 6.17 -3.78
N ILE A 150 7.76 5.84 -2.76
CA ILE A 150 8.20 6.78 -1.72
C ILE A 150 9.07 7.89 -2.31
N ALA A 151 10.05 7.54 -3.17
CA ALA A 151 10.91 8.51 -3.86
C ALA A 151 10.09 9.48 -4.74
N ARG A 152 9.13 8.95 -5.52
CA ARG A 152 8.22 9.78 -6.33
C ARG A 152 7.38 10.73 -5.48
N TYR A 153 6.88 10.26 -4.35
CA TYR A 153 6.14 11.11 -3.43
C TYR A 153 7.03 12.21 -2.82
N ALA A 154 8.26 11.89 -2.42
CA ALA A 154 9.23 12.88 -1.94
C ALA A 154 9.53 13.97 -3.00
N LEU A 155 9.70 13.56 -4.27
CA LEU A 155 9.87 14.48 -5.39
C LEU A 155 8.65 15.38 -5.59
N PHE A 156 7.44 14.81 -5.52
CA PHE A 156 6.21 15.59 -5.60
C PHE A 156 6.12 16.66 -4.50
N VAL A 157 6.43 16.29 -3.25
CA VAL A 157 6.42 17.22 -2.11
C VAL A 157 7.43 18.36 -2.31
N GLU A 158 8.64 18.03 -2.75
CA GLU A 158 9.70 19.01 -3.06
C GLU A 158 9.30 19.95 -4.21
N GLN A 159 8.77 19.41 -5.31
CA GLN A 159 8.32 20.20 -6.46
C GLN A 159 7.21 21.18 -6.08
N ARG A 160 6.23 20.72 -5.31
CA ARG A 160 5.11 21.54 -4.86
C ARG A 160 5.58 22.69 -3.97
N TRP A 161 6.45 22.42 -3.02
CA TRP A 161 7.01 23.46 -2.15
C TRP A 161 7.80 24.51 -2.95
N ARG A 162 8.67 24.08 -3.87
CA ARG A 162 9.42 25.01 -4.75
C ARG A 162 8.52 25.84 -5.67
N ALA A 163 7.41 25.26 -6.14
CA ALA A 163 6.43 26.01 -6.91
C ALA A 163 5.76 27.09 -6.05
N SER A 164 5.41 26.76 -4.80
CA SER A 164 4.78 27.70 -3.86
C SER A 164 5.69 28.83 -3.37
N GLU A 165 7.01 28.63 -3.36
CA GLU A 165 8.00 29.65 -3.01
C GLU A 165 7.95 30.86 -3.97
N LYS A 166 7.57 30.61 -5.24
CA LYS A 166 7.38 31.68 -6.24
C LYS A 166 6.13 32.52 -5.98
N ASP A 167 5.15 31.97 -5.27
CA ASP A 167 3.85 32.59 -5.02
C ASP A 167 3.80 33.36 -3.68
N GLN A 168 4.94 33.52 -2.97
CA GLN A 168 5.07 34.18 -1.65
C GLN A 168 4.13 33.61 -0.56
N SER A 169 3.60 32.42 -0.75
CA SER A 169 2.71 31.77 0.23
C SER A 169 3.53 31.04 1.29
N PRO A 170 3.24 31.19 2.60
CA PRO A 170 3.95 30.50 3.66
C PRO A 170 3.49 29.03 3.75
N GLN A 171 3.84 28.19 2.76
CA GLN A 171 3.62 26.72 2.79
C GLN A 171 4.69 25.96 3.58
N ASP A 172 5.51 26.66 4.37
CA ASP A 172 6.64 26.08 5.07
C ASP A 172 6.20 25.03 6.12
N SER A 173 5.05 25.26 6.77
CA SER A 173 4.46 24.30 7.71
C SER A 173 3.93 23.04 7.03
N TRP A 174 3.30 23.17 5.85
CA TRP A 174 2.80 22.06 5.05
C TRP A 174 3.95 21.13 4.64
N TYR A 175 5.03 21.71 4.07
CA TYR A 175 6.19 20.95 3.62
C TYR A 175 6.87 20.23 4.78
N ARG A 176 7.16 20.94 5.88
CA ARG A 176 7.77 20.35 7.09
C ARG A 176 6.96 19.19 7.64
N THR A 177 5.63 19.31 7.62
CA THR A 177 4.72 18.24 8.07
C THR A 177 4.84 17.00 7.21
N ARG A 178 4.85 17.13 5.87
CA ARG A 178 4.99 15.98 4.95
C ARG A 178 6.37 15.33 5.06
N ILE A 179 7.43 16.13 5.17
CA ILE A 179 8.78 15.61 5.38
C ILE A 179 8.86 14.84 6.70
N ARG A 180 8.24 15.33 7.78
CA ARG A 180 8.17 14.61 9.05
C ARG A 180 7.50 13.24 8.91
N TYR A 181 6.33 13.18 8.26
CA TYR A 181 5.65 11.90 8.02
C TYR A 181 6.45 10.98 7.10
N LEU A 182 7.10 11.52 6.07
CA LEU A 182 7.96 10.75 5.18
C LEU A 182 9.12 10.11 5.96
N LEU A 183 9.83 10.88 6.78
CA LEU A 183 10.92 10.37 7.61
C LEU A 183 10.44 9.29 8.59
N ARG A 184 9.27 9.48 9.19
CA ARG A 184 8.64 8.49 10.06
C ARG A 184 8.32 7.18 9.33
N VAL A 185 7.78 7.26 8.11
CA VAL A 185 7.56 6.09 7.26
C VAL A 185 8.87 5.39 6.93
N LEU A 186 9.92 6.13 6.56
CA LEU A 186 11.23 5.56 6.27
C LEU A 186 11.81 4.80 7.46
N ASP A 187 11.67 5.37 8.67
CA ASP A 187 12.15 4.77 9.90
C ASP A 187 11.44 3.43 10.19
N ILE A 188 10.10 3.42 10.19
CA ILE A 188 9.31 2.20 10.44
C ILE A 188 9.58 1.12 9.38
N MET A 189 9.65 1.53 8.11
CA MET A 189 9.96 0.65 6.98
C MET A 189 11.43 0.21 6.94
N GLU A 190 12.29 0.78 7.80
CA GLU A 190 13.74 0.56 7.82
C GLU A 190 14.40 0.84 6.47
N PHE A 191 13.89 1.84 5.76
CA PHE A 191 14.45 2.29 4.50
C PHE A 191 15.47 3.40 4.72
N SER A 192 16.67 3.21 4.17
CA SER A 192 17.68 4.26 4.16
C SER A 192 17.23 5.45 3.32
N ALA A 193 17.19 6.63 3.92
CA ALA A 193 16.92 7.87 3.20
C ALA A 193 17.93 8.14 2.06
N LEU A 194 19.17 7.62 2.18
CA LEU A 194 20.17 7.71 1.12
C LEU A 194 19.73 6.91 -0.12
N HIS A 195 19.26 5.68 0.06
CA HIS A 195 18.75 4.87 -1.05
C HIS A 195 17.55 5.53 -1.73
N ILE A 196 16.65 6.14 -0.95
CA ILE A 196 15.52 6.89 -1.52
C ILE A 196 16.01 8.10 -2.32
N ALA A 197 17.00 8.83 -1.82
CA ALA A 197 17.60 9.96 -2.53
C ALA A 197 18.31 9.52 -3.83
N GLU A 198 18.95 8.35 -3.83
CA GLU A 198 19.55 7.75 -5.03
C GLU A 198 18.50 7.37 -6.06
N GLU A 199 17.38 6.76 -5.64
CA GLU A 199 16.24 6.49 -6.53
C GLU A 199 15.67 7.79 -7.13
N MET A 200 15.69 8.90 -6.39
CA MET A 200 15.33 10.24 -6.91
C MET A 200 16.32 10.80 -7.95
N ARG A 201 17.56 10.27 -8.03
CA ARG A 201 18.58 10.69 -9.03
C ARG A 201 18.51 9.91 -10.34
N ASP A 202 17.84 8.76 -10.38
CA ASP A 202 17.89 7.88 -11.55
C ASP A 202 17.38 8.61 -12.80
N PRO A 203 18.21 8.84 -13.83
CA PRO A 203 17.85 9.57 -15.04
C PRO A 203 16.84 8.84 -15.94
N LEU A 204 16.45 7.60 -15.62
CA LEU A 204 15.30 6.93 -16.23
C LEU A 204 13.95 7.43 -15.69
N GLN A 205 13.96 8.30 -14.68
CA GLN A 205 12.80 9.11 -14.32
C GLN A 205 12.62 10.21 -15.38
N PRO A 206 11.39 10.55 -15.81
CA PRO A 206 11.16 11.69 -16.68
C PRO A 206 11.79 12.92 -16.04
N THR A 207 12.87 13.40 -16.65
CA THR A 207 13.74 14.42 -16.10
C THR A 207 12.98 15.73 -15.94
N PHE A 208 12.56 16.03 -14.72
CA PHE A 208 12.36 17.41 -14.28
C PHE A 208 13.53 17.71 -13.35
N GLY A 209 14.51 18.45 -13.87
CA GLY A 209 15.79 18.71 -13.20
C GLY A 209 15.61 19.35 -11.84
N ILE A 210 16.15 18.72 -10.78
CA ILE A 210 16.09 19.25 -9.41
C ILE A 210 17.45 19.07 -8.71
N SER A 211 17.87 20.16 -8.06
CA SER A 211 19.15 20.34 -7.36
C SER A 211 19.08 19.95 -5.88
N TYR A 212 20.18 19.34 -5.42
CA TYR A 212 20.37 18.36 -4.36
C TYR A 212 20.58 18.89 -2.92
N ARG A 213 20.26 20.15 -2.62
CA ARG A 213 20.97 20.88 -1.54
C ARG A 213 20.39 20.80 -0.12
N GLN A 214 19.13 20.42 0.11
CA GLN A 214 18.53 20.54 1.46
C GLN A 214 18.43 19.24 2.28
N PHE A 215 18.45 18.06 1.67
CA PHE A 215 18.42 16.78 2.43
C PHE A 215 19.72 16.51 3.23
N ARG A 216 20.82 17.20 2.90
CA ARG A 216 22.11 17.07 3.58
C ARG A 216 22.20 17.86 4.89
N ARG A 217 21.31 18.83 5.13
CA ARG A 217 21.40 19.76 6.29
C ARG A 217 20.72 19.26 7.57
N SER A 218 19.91 18.20 7.52
CA SER A 218 19.20 17.67 8.71
C SER A 218 20.02 16.69 9.56
N LYS A 219 21.23 16.33 9.12
CA LYS A 219 22.24 15.68 9.97
C LYS A 219 23.55 16.42 9.80
N GLY A 220 23.89 17.27 10.77
CA GLY A 220 25.13 18.05 10.78
C GLY A 220 26.35 17.18 10.49
N VAL A 221 26.81 17.23 9.24
CA VAL A 221 28.15 16.83 8.83
C VAL A 221 28.75 18.05 8.13
N ASP A 222 28.91 19.11 8.92
CA ASP A 222 30.06 19.99 8.77
C ASP A 222 31.12 19.38 9.70
N GLN A 223 32.07 18.66 9.12
CA GLN A 223 33.35 18.43 9.77
C GLN A 223 34.44 19.00 8.86
N GLN A 224 35.08 20.02 9.43
CA GLN A 224 36.48 20.39 9.24
C GLN A 224 37.40 19.18 9.11
#